data_AF-A0A2G2VLH4-F1
#
_entry.id   AF-A0A2G2VLH4-F1
#
_cell.length_a   1.000
_cell.length_b   1.000
_cell.length_c   1.000
_cell.angle_alpha   90.00
_cell.angle_beta   90.00
_cell.angle_gamma   90.00
#
_symmetry.space_group_name_H-M   'P 1'
#
loop_
_entity.id
_entity.type
_entity.pdbx_description
1 polymer ?
#
loop_
_entity_poly.entity_id
_entity_poly.type
_entity_poly.pdbx_seq_one_letter_code
_entity_poly.pdbx_strand_id
1 'polypeptide(L)'
;MKVVLLSLKKLDKTRKCEGLPLSVVSVVGVLSKIKRTEECWSQLDKGLGSYIGSEEKAIIKQSYKHFSYYLKPLILYFGTFFEDEEINFSKLTWLWIGEGFMKDLEGRSLQNMTKAYLENLISRNLVMNVKKSSDGKVKSCRIQGLLLDFCMRKAEEEYFLLWIKW
;
A
#
# COMPACT_ATOMS: atom_id res chain seq x y z
N MET A 1 -2.43 -2.63 -11.22
CA MET A 1 -3.30 -2.47 -12.41
C MET A 1 -3.70 -1.02 -12.74
N LYS A 2 -4.20 -0.18 -11.81
CA LYS A 2 -4.70 1.17 -12.14
C LYS A 2 -3.67 2.08 -12.85
N VAL A 3 -2.40 2.05 -12.46
CA VAL A 3 -1.33 2.86 -13.10
C VAL A 3 -1.04 2.40 -14.53
N VAL A 4 -1.06 1.09 -14.77
CA VAL A 4 -0.88 0.50 -16.12
C VAL A 4 -2.09 0.77 -16.99
N LEU A 5 -3.31 0.61 -16.47
CA LEU A 5 -4.57 0.94 -17.16
C LEU A 5 -4.71 2.44 -17.48
N LEU A 6 -4.30 3.33 -16.57
CA LEU A 6 -4.28 4.78 -16.80
C LEU A 6 -3.26 5.16 -17.88
N SER A 7 -2.11 4.48 -17.91
CA SER A 7 -1.08 4.67 -18.94
C SER A 7 -1.53 4.12 -20.30
N LEU A 8 -2.21 2.98 -20.32
CA LEU A 8 -2.80 2.38 -21.53
C LEU A 8 -3.95 3.22 -22.11
N LYS A 9 -4.82 3.79 -21.26
CA LYS A 9 -5.88 4.72 -21.69
C LYS A 9 -5.33 6.04 -22.26
N LYS A 10 -4.14 6.48 -21.82
CA LYS A 10 -3.43 7.63 -22.42
C LYS A 10 -2.83 7.29 -23.79
N LEU A 11 -2.29 6.08 -23.94
CA LEU A 11 -1.69 5.60 -25.20
C LEU A 11 -2.71 5.44 -26.35
N ASP A 12 -3.96 5.08 -26.05
CA ASP A 12 -5.02 4.94 -27.07
C ASP A 12 -5.39 6.29 -27.74
N LYS A 13 -5.18 7.41 -27.03
CA LYS A 13 -5.54 8.75 -27.53
C LYS A 13 -4.42 9.51 -28.26
N THR A 14 -3.17 9.13 -28.08
CA THR A 14 -2.03 9.83 -28.69
C THR A 14 -1.04 8.81 -29.20
N ARG A 15 -0.99 8.61 -30.53
CA ARG A 15 0.00 7.77 -31.24
C ARG A 15 1.42 8.35 -31.18
N LYS A 16 1.92 8.71 -30.00
CA LYS A 16 3.29 9.19 -29.79
C LYS A 16 3.88 8.53 -28.55
N CYS A 17 4.88 7.67 -28.77
CA CYS A 17 5.60 6.90 -27.76
C CYS A 17 6.97 7.51 -27.44
N GLU A 18 7.11 8.84 -27.43
CA GLU A 18 8.37 9.50 -27.10
C GLU A 18 8.42 9.80 -25.59
N GLY A 19 9.39 9.22 -24.89
CA GLY A 19 9.66 9.49 -23.46
C GLY A 19 9.01 8.52 -22.45
N LEU A 20 8.45 7.39 -22.89
CA LEU A 20 7.89 6.39 -21.96
C LEU A 20 8.98 5.46 -21.38
N PRO A 21 8.88 5.09 -20.08
CA PRO A 21 9.77 4.11 -19.48
C PRO A 21 9.74 2.78 -20.24
N LEU A 22 10.89 2.14 -20.41
CA LEU A 22 11.05 0.84 -21.09
C LEU A 22 10.05 -0.23 -20.59
N SER A 23 9.69 -0.20 -19.30
CA SER A 23 8.68 -1.09 -18.73
C SER A 23 7.29 -0.95 -19.39
N VAL A 24 6.87 0.27 -19.74
CA VAL A 24 5.59 0.53 -20.41
C VAL A 24 5.63 0.06 -21.86
N VAL A 25 6.73 0.34 -22.57
CA VAL A 25 6.91 -0.08 -23.97
C VAL A 25 6.95 -1.61 -24.06
N SER A 26 7.63 -2.29 -23.13
CA SER A 26 7.69 -3.74 -23.06
C SER A 26 6.31 -4.36 -22.79
N VAL A 27 5.52 -3.80 -21.86
CA VAL A 27 4.15 -4.28 -21.60
C VAL A 27 3.28 -4.11 -22.85
N VAL A 28 3.34 -2.97 -23.54
CA VAL A 28 2.60 -2.74 -24.79
C VAL A 28 3.03 -3.71 -25.91
N GLY A 29 4.34 -3.98 -26.03
CA GLY A 29 4.89 -4.90 -27.03
C GLY A 29 4.57 -6.38 -26.76
N VAL A 30 4.33 -6.74 -25.50
CA VAL A 30 3.78 -8.05 -25.12
C VAL A 30 2.28 -8.09 -25.45
N LEU A 31 1.52 -7.09 -24.99
CA LEU A 31 0.07 -6.99 -25.23
C LEU A 31 -0.31 -6.97 -26.72
N SER A 32 0.53 -6.43 -27.59
CA SER A 32 0.29 -6.40 -29.05
C SER A 32 0.33 -7.79 -29.70
N LYS A 33 0.94 -8.79 -29.04
CA LYS A 33 1.05 -10.18 -29.53
C LYS A 33 -0.07 -11.09 -29.01
N ILE A 34 -0.91 -10.59 -28.10
CA ILE A 34 -1.95 -11.36 -27.44
C ILE A 34 -3.27 -11.18 -28.17
N LYS A 35 -3.97 -12.29 -28.44
CA LYS A 35 -5.29 -12.25 -29.10
C LYS A 35 -6.26 -11.43 -28.24
N ARG A 36 -7.02 -10.55 -28.90
CA ARG A 36 -7.98 -9.65 -28.25
C ARG A 36 -9.27 -10.34 -27.78
N THR A 37 -9.17 -11.56 -27.25
CA THR A 37 -10.31 -12.28 -26.68
C THR A 37 -10.41 -12.01 -25.19
N GLU A 38 -11.62 -11.82 -24.65
CA GLU A 38 -11.83 -11.55 -23.21
C GLU A 38 -11.15 -12.57 -22.31
N GLU A 39 -11.14 -13.83 -22.72
CA GLU A 39 -10.50 -14.91 -21.97
C GLU A 39 -8.98 -14.76 -21.90
N CYS A 40 -8.33 -14.34 -22.99
CA CYS A 40 -6.88 -14.16 -23.02
C CYS A 40 -6.47 -12.93 -22.21
N TRP A 41 -7.27 -11.85 -22.27
CA TRP A 41 -7.09 -10.69 -21.39
C TRP A 41 -7.32 -11.03 -19.91
N SER A 42 -8.32 -11.86 -19.58
CA SER A 42 -8.59 -12.30 -18.21
C SER A 42 -7.46 -13.15 -17.64
N GLN A 43 -6.92 -14.09 -18.43
CA GLN A 43 -5.77 -14.91 -18.03
C GLN A 43 -4.51 -14.07 -17.83
N LEU A 44 -4.30 -13.08 -18.70
CA LEU A 44 -3.17 -12.18 -18.61
C LEU A 44 -3.27 -11.22 -17.43
N ASP A 45 -4.46 -10.70 -17.16
CA ASP A 45 -4.73 -9.85 -16.00
C ASP A 45 -4.50 -10.62 -14.70
N LYS A 46 -4.95 -11.89 -14.65
CA LYS A 46 -4.65 -12.80 -13.53
C LYS A 46 -3.17 -13.13 -13.40
N GLY A 47 -2.49 -13.43 -14.51
CA GLY A 47 -1.05 -13.79 -14.53
C GLY A 47 -0.13 -12.62 -14.19
N LEU A 48 -0.42 -11.43 -14.70
CA LEU A 48 0.28 -10.21 -14.32
C LEU A 48 -0.07 -9.82 -12.88
N GLY A 49 -1.33 -9.93 -12.48
CA GLY A 49 -1.75 -9.67 -11.11
C GLY A 49 -1.05 -10.59 -10.10
N SER A 50 -0.90 -11.88 -10.42
CA SER A 50 -0.19 -12.84 -9.57
C SER A 50 1.31 -12.61 -9.54
N TYR A 51 1.94 -12.33 -10.69
CA TYR A 51 3.37 -12.03 -10.78
C TYR A 51 3.73 -10.74 -10.03
N ILE A 52 3.01 -9.64 -10.31
CA ILE A 52 3.20 -8.34 -9.65
C ILE A 52 2.93 -8.49 -8.15
N GLY A 53 1.84 -9.17 -7.77
CA GLY A 53 1.51 -9.43 -6.38
C GLY A 53 2.59 -10.26 -5.66
N SER A 54 3.31 -11.13 -6.35
CA SER A 54 4.40 -11.93 -5.76
C SER A 54 5.65 -11.11 -5.46
N GLU A 55 6.05 -10.21 -6.38
CA GLU A 55 7.17 -9.28 -6.18
C GLU A 55 6.85 -8.26 -5.09
N GLU A 56 5.65 -7.68 -5.11
CA GLU A 56 5.19 -6.73 -4.10
C GLU A 56 5.14 -7.37 -2.71
N LYS A 57 4.64 -8.61 -2.59
CA LYS A 57 4.68 -9.38 -1.33
C LYS A 57 6.11 -9.62 -0.84
N ALA A 58 7.06 -9.91 -1.73
CA ALA A 58 8.46 -10.09 -1.36
C ALA A 58 9.08 -8.78 -0.84
N ILE A 59 8.81 -7.65 -1.51
CA ILE A 59 9.28 -6.33 -1.10
C ILE A 59 8.71 -5.92 0.26
N ILE A 60 7.42 -6.16 0.51
CA ILE A 60 6.77 -5.90 1.81
C ILE A 60 7.46 -6.74 2.89
N LYS A 61 7.64 -8.04 2.66
CA LYS A 61 8.28 -8.95 3.61
C LYS A 61 9.72 -8.55 3.91
N GLN A 62 10.48 -8.12 2.90
CA GLN A 62 11.85 -7.63 3.07
C GLN A 62 11.87 -6.30 3.83
N SER A 63 11.01 -5.35 3.46
CA SER A 63 10.88 -4.06 4.17
C SER A 63 10.55 -4.27 5.64
N TYR A 64 9.64 -5.19 5.95
CA TYR A 64 9.25 -5.52 7.32
C TYR A 64 10.41 -6.05 8.17
N LYS A 65 11.32 -6.84 7.58
CA LYS A 65 12.53 -7.31 8.29
C LYS A 65 13.43 -6.15 8.72
N HIS A 66 13.48 -5.09 7.92
CA HIS A 66 14.32 -3.92 8.18
C HIS A 66 13.63 -2.86 9.05
N PHE A 67 12.34 -3.00 9.36
CA PHE A 67 11.71 -2.12 10.32
C PHE A 67 12.23 -2.39 11.72
N SER A 68 12.47 -1.29 12.43
CA SER A 68 12.83 -1.32 13.83
C SER A 68 11.73 -1.99 14.66
N TYR A 69 12.13 -2.54 15.80
CA TYR A 69 11.24 -3.28 16.69
C TYR A 69 9.97 -2.48 17.06
N TYR A 70 10.10 -1.17 17.28
CA TYR A 70 8.99 -0.29 17.64
C TYR A 70 8.01 0.02 16.49
N LEU A 71 8.43 -0.13 15.23
CA LEU A 71 7.55 0.11 14.07
C LEU A 71 6.73 -1.12 13.66
N LYS A 72 7.21 -2.32 14.01
CA LYS A 72 6.53 -3.58 13.65
C LYS A 72 5.10 -3.65 14.23
N PRO A 73 4.86 -3.38 15.52
CA PRO A 73 3.51 -3.31 16.07
C PRO A 73 2.59 -2.34 15.34
N LEU A 74 3.10 -1.16 14.96
CA LEU A 74 2.32 -0.15 14.23
C LEU A 74 1.84 -0.66 12.87
N ILE A 75 2.66 -1.45 12.18
CA ILE A 75 2.28 -2.07 10.90
C ILE A 75 1.28 -3.18 11.11
N LEU A 76 1.57 -4.11 12.03
CA LEU A 76 0.69 -5.25 12.27
C LEU A 76 -0.69 -4.80 12.75
N TYR A 77 -0.78 -3.67 13.44
CA TYR A 77 -2.06 -3.07 13.82
C TYR A 77 -2.96 -2.76 12.63
N PHE A 78 -2.41 -2.53 11.44
CA PHE A 78 -3.23 -2.36 10.25
C PHE A 78 -4.06 -3.60 9.89
N GLY A 79 -3.66 -4.80 10.36
CA GLY A 79 -4.44 -6.03 10.23
C GLY A 79 -5.80 -6.00 10.94
N THR A 80 -6.07 -4.98 11.75
CA THR A 80 -7.37 -4.76 12.42
C THR A 80 -8.38 -3.99 11.57
N PHE A 81 -7.94 -3.36 10.47
CA PHE A 81 -8.80 -2.58 9.57
C PHE A 81 -9.27 -3.42 8.38
N PHE A 82 -10.33 -2.96 7.72
CA PHE A 82 -10.81 -3.57 6.49
C PHE A 82 -10.09 -3.01 5.25
N GLU A 83 -10.09 -3.80 4.16
CA GLU A 83 -9.62 -3.32 2.87
C GLU A 83 -10.45 -2.11 2.43
N ASP A 84 -9.78 -1.09 1.87
CA ASP A 84 -10.37 0.18 1.44
C ASP A 84 -11.04 1.03 2.55
N GLU A 85 -10.92 0.65 3.82
CA GLU A 85 -11.34 1.49 4.94
C GLU A 85 -10.55 2.81 4.97
N GLU A 86 -11.26 3.94 5.06
CA GLU A 86 -10.61 5.24 5.22
C GLU A 86 -10.15 5.41 6.68
N ILE A 87 -8.83 5.42 6.87
CA ILE A 87 -8.19 5.56 8.17
C ILE A 87 -7.76 7.01 8.35
N ASN A 88 -8.35 7.70 9.32
CA ASN A 88 -7.94 9.04 9.70
C ASN A 88 -6.65 9.01 10.54
N PHE A 89 -5.69 9.87 10.22
CA PHE A 89 -4.39 9.89 10.88
C PHE A 89 -4.49 10.20 12.37
N SER A 90 -5.32 11.18 12.76
CA SER A 90 -5.51 11.53 14.16
C SER A 90 -6.14 10.37 14.94
N LYS A 91 -7.12 9.68 14.35
CA LYS A 91 -7.73 8.48 14.96
C LYS A 91 -6.70 7.37 15.13
N LEU A 92 -5.90 7.08 14.09
CA LEU A 92 -4.86 6.06 14.13
C LEU A 92 -3.79 6.36 15.21
N THR A 93 -3.36 7.62 15.32
CA THR A 93 -2.45 8.03 16.39
C THR A 93 -3.03 7.74 17.77
N TRP A 94 -4.30 8.08 18.01
CA TRP A 94 -4.95 7.80 19.30
C TRP A 94 -5.06 6.30 19.60
N LEU A 95 -5.35 5.48 18.60
CA LEU A 95 -5.37 4.02 18.74
C LEU A 95 -4.00 3.49 19.15
N TRP A 96 -2.94 3.87 18.44
CA TRP A 96 -1.57 3.45 18.78
C TRP A 96 -1.10 3.93 20.16
N ILE A 97 -1.55 5.10 20.61
CA ILE A 97 -1.32 5.57 21.98
C ILE A 97 -2.06 4.69 22.99
N GLY A 98 -3.34 4.37 22.72
CA GLY A 98 -4.17 3.52 23.58
C GLY A 98 -3.59 2.12 23.77
N GLU A 99 -3.06 1.53 22.70
CA GLU A 99 -2.33 0.24 22.75
C GLU A 99 -0.96 0.34 23.44
N GLY A 100 -0.48 1.57 23.68
CA GLY A 100 0.83 1.80 24.28
C GLY A 100 2.00 1.50 23.35
N PHE A 101 1.80 1.54 22.02
CA PHE A 101 2.90 1.37 21.06
C PHE A 101 3.83 2.58 21.02
N MET A 102 3.36 3.74 21.48
CA MET A 102 4.11 4.99 21.47
C MET A 102 4.23 5.57 22.88
N LYS A 103 4.82 4.79 23.79
CA LYS A 103 5.16 5.24 25.15
C LYS A 103 6.34 6.23 25.06
N ASP A 104 6.30 7.31 25.84
CA ASP A 104 7.36 8.32 26.03
C ASP A 104 7.41 9.52 25.05
N LEU A 105 6.33 9.82 24.32
CA LEU A 105 6.25 11.00 23.44
C LEU A 105 5.03 11.86 23.77
N GLU A 106 5.17 13.19 23.70
CA GLU A 106 4.07 14.14 23.88
C GLU A 106 3.11 14.17 22.68
N GLY A 107 1.81 14.46 22.89
CA GLY A 107 0.76 14.33 21.86
C GLY A 107 1.04 15.05 20.52
N ARG A 108 1.65 16.24 20.55
CA ARG A 108 1.97 17.00 19.33
C ARG A 108 3.16 16.40 18.56
N SER A 109 4.12 15.80 19.25
CA SER A 109 5.24 15.09 18.60
C SER A 109 4.78 13.72 18.05
N LEU A 110 3.85 13.05 18.72
CA LEU A 110 3.22 11.79 18.29
C LEU A 110 2.46 11.91 16.96
N GLN A 111 1.64 12.95 16.81
CA GLN A 111 0.91 13.17 15.55
C GLN A 111 1.87 13.43 14.38
N ASN A 112 2.92 14.23 14.62
CA ASN A 112 3.93 14.50 13.59
C ASN A 112 4.74 13.25 13.23
N MET A 113 5.10 12.42 14.22
CA MET A 113 5.80 11.15 13.99
C MET A 113 4.91 10.16 13.22
N THR A 114 3.66 9.99 13.65
CA THR A 114 2.68 9.16 12.94
C THR A 114 2.53 9.62 11.50
N LYS A 115 2.44 10.94 11.28
CA LYS A 115 2.34 11.51 9.93
C LYS A 115 3.58 11.23 9.09
N ALA A 116 4.78 11.49 9.60
CA ALA A 116 6.03 11.23 8.88
C ALA A 116 6.20 9.74 8.54
N TYR A 117 5.77 8.87 9.46
CA TYR A 117 5.77 7.43 9.26
C TYR A 117 4.79 7.01 8.15
N LEU A 118 3.55 7.49 8.19
CA LEU A 118 2.54 7.21 7.16
C LEU A 118 2.94 7.79 5.81
N GLU A 119 3.59 8.96 5.77
CA GLU A 119 4.16 9.53 4.55
C GLU A 119 5.25 8.63 3.96
N ASN A 120 6.06 7.96 4.79
CA ASN A 120 7.02 6.95 4.34
C ASN A 120 6.33 5.70 3.76
N LEU A 121 5.22 5.26 4.35
CA LEU A 121 4.43 4.15 3.81
C LEU A 121 3.77 4.54 2.48
N ILE A 122 3.30 5.78 2.35
CA ILE A 122 2.73 6.32 1.11
C ILE A 122 3.80 6.41 0.01
N SER A 123 5.01 6.89 0.31
CA SER A 123 6.07 7.00 -0.69
C SER A 123 6.52 5.63 -1.22
N ARG A 124 6.32 4.57 -0.44
CA ARG A 124 6.55 3.17 -0.83
C ARG A 124 5.34 2.50 -1.48
N ASN A 125 4.25 3.23 -1.74
CA ASN A 125 2.98 2.73 -2.24
C ASN A 125 2.34 1.63 -1.38
N LEU A 126 2.67 1.54 -0.09
CA LEU A 126 2.09 0.54 0.81
C LEU A 126 0.71 0.97 1.33
N VAL A 127 0.50 2.28 1.36
CA VAL A 127 -0.71 2.95 1.85
C VAL A 127 -1.10 4.03 0.84
N MET A 128 -2.37 4.12 0.49
CA MET A 128 -2.90 5.12 -0.44
C MET A 128 -3.40 6.34 0.32
N ASN A 129 -3.06 7.55 -0.12
CA ASN A 129 -3.66 8.75 0.45
C ASN A 129 -5.10 8.95 -0.05
N VAL A 130 -5.98 9.43 0.83
CA VAL A 130 -7.40 9.69 0.48
C VAL A 130 -7.71 11.17 0.57
N LYS A 131 -7.47 11.80 1.72
CA LYS A 131 -7.73 13.23 1.91
C LYS A 131 -6.46 14.00 2.21
N LYS A 132 -6.39 15.21 1.69
CA LYS A 132 -5.39 16.23 2.03
C LYS A 132 -6.11 17.47 2.56
N SER A 133 -5.51 18.18 3.50
CA SER A 133 -5.97 19.51 3.89
C SER A 133 -5.61 20.55 2.84
N SER A 134 -6.17 21.76 2.99
CA SER A 134 -5.88 22.93 2.16
C SER A 134 -4.39 23.30 2.10
N ASP A 135 -3.62 22.98 3.15
CA ASP A 135 -2.16 23.13 3.21
C ASP A 135 -1.38 21.94 2.58
N GLY A 136 -2.07 21.04 1.89
CA GLY A 136 -1.46 19.90 1.18
C GLY A 136 -1.09 18.70 2.05
N LYS A 137 -1.28 18.78 3.37
CA LYS A 137 -0.95 17.69 4.31
C LYS A 137 -1.94 16.54 4.22
N VAL A 138 -1.45 15.30 4.20
CA VAL A 138 -2.30 14.10 4.22
C VAL A 138 -3.05 14.00 5.56
N LYS A 139 -4.35 13.69 5.49
CA LYS A 139 -5.28 13.60 6.62
C LYS A 139 -5.84 12.19 6.83
N SER A 140 -5.95 11.42 5.77
CA SER A 140 -6.41 10.03 5.83
C SER A 140 -5.79 9.19 4.72
N CYS A 141 -5.80 7.89 4.95
CA CYS A 141 -5.29 6.90 4.02
C CYS A 141 -6.18 5.66 3.93
N ARG A 142 -5.86 4.79 2.97
CA ARG A 142 -6.38 3.43 2.83
C ARG A 142 -5.23 2.46 2.74
N ILE A 143 -5.34 1.34 3.44
CA ILE A 143 -4.39 0.24 3.29
C ILE A 143 -4.68 -0.51 1.97
N GLN A 144 -3.61 -0.90 1.27
CA GLN A 144 -3.76 -1.77 0.11
C GLN A 144 -3.97 -3.23 0.54
N GLY A 145 -4.80 -3.99 -0.19
CA GLY A 145 -5.10 -5.39 0.12
C GLY A 145 -3.87 -6.29 0.29
N LEU A 146 -2.79 -6.06 -0.47
CA LEU A 146 -1.56 -6.83 -0.33
C LEU A 146 -0.82 -6.56 0.98
N LEU A 147 -0.80 -5.31 1.45
CA LEU A 147 -0.25 -4.97 2.76
C LEU A 147 -1.16 -5.51 3.86
N LEU A 148 -2.48 -5.43 3.70
CA LEU A 148 -3.44 -5.94 4.67
C LEU A 148 -3.30 -7.45 4.85
N ASP A 149 -3.27 -8.22 3.76
CA ASP A 149 -3.04 -9.67 3.73
C ASP A 149 -1.70 -10.04 4.40
N PHE A 150 -0.65 -9.26 4.15
CA PHE A 150 0.62 -9.42 4.85
C PHE A 150 0.48 -9.18 6.36
N CYS A 151 -0.17 -8.09 6.78
CA CYS A 151 -0.33 -7.74 8.19
C CYS A 151 -1.15 -8.79 8.93
N MET A 152 -2.27 -9.26 8.36
CA MET A 152 -3.11 -10.30 8.97
C MET A 152 -2.33 -11.59 9.20
N ARG A 153 -1.66 -12.12 8.16
CA ARG A 153 -0.87 -13.35 8.28
C ARG A 153 0.28 -13.19 9.26
N LYS A 154 0.98 -12.06 9.21
CA LYS A 154 2.12 -11.81 10.10
C LYS A 154 1.68 -11.61 11.56
N ALA A 155 0.54 -10.96 11.78
CA ALA A 155 -0.02 -10.78 13.10
C ALA A 155 -0.55 -12.09 13.71
N GLU A 156 -1.05 -13.01 12.89
CA GLU A 156 -1.39 -14.38 13.31
C GLU A 156 -0.14 -15.17 13.68
N GLU A 157 0.90 -15.17 12.83
CA GLU A 157 2.19 -15.83 13.10
C GLU A 157 2.86 -15.34 14.39
N GLU A 158 2.75 -14.04 14.69
CA GLU A 158 3.34 -13.42 15.88
C GLU A 158 2.38 -13.40 17.08
N TYR A 159 1.19 -14.01 16.97
CA TYR A 159 0.11 -13.94 17.98
C TYR A 159 -0.24 -12.51 18.41
N PHE A 160 0.04 -11.53 17.55
CA PHE A 160 -0.03 -10.10 17.85
C PHE A 160 -1.46 -9.64 18.15
N LEU A 161 -2.45 -10.11 17.38
CA LEU A 161 -3.85 -9.70 17.59
C LEU A 161 -4.45 -10.22 18.91
N LEU A 162 -3.86 -11.26 19.51
CA LEU A 162 -4.27 -11.74 20.83
C LEU A 162 -3.76 -10.85 21.97
N TRP A 163 -2.77 -9.98 21.70
CA TRP A 163 -2.16 -9.09 22.69
C TRP A 163 -2.80 -7.70 22.71
N ILE A 164 -3.62 -7.38 21.70
CA ILE A 164 -4.37 -6.13 21.60
C ILE A 164 -5.54 -6.17 22.60
N LYS A 165 -5.71 -5.08 23.34
CA LYS A 165 -6.83 -4.95 24.30
C LYS A 165 -8.00 -4.26 23.60
N TRP A 166 -9.07 -5.01 23.37
CA TRP A 166 -10.33 -4.51 22.79
C TRP A 166 -11.14 -3.65 23.76
#